data_AF-A0A1W9WHC8-F1
#
_entry.id   AF-A0A1W9WHC8-F1
#
_cell.length_a   1.000
_cell.length_b   1.000
_cell.length_c   1.000
_cell.angle_alpha   90.00
_cell.angle_beta   90.00
_cell.angle_gamma   90.00
#
_symmetry.space_group_name_H-M   'P 1'
#
loop_
_entity.id
_entity.type
_entity.pdbx_description
1 polymer ?
#
loop_
_entity_poly.entity_id
_entity_poly.type
_entity_poly.pdbx_seq_one_letter_code
_entity_poly.pdbx_strand_id
1 'polypeptide(L)'
;MTYIKPKRIFEGSGVVDPTRSYHVNLENVTNTQGQDMRTMVDWGRYFSIFAPRQSGKTTFFRDFCFRLAEDPTYVPILLSFQF
;
A
#
# COMPACT_ATOMS: atom_id res chain seq x y z
N MET A 1 -28.90 -1.34 -18.04
CA MET A 1 -28.21 -1.40 -16.74
C MET A 1 -28.28 -0.03 -16.09
N THR A 2 -28.89 0.07 -14.91
CA THR A 2 -29.02 1.34 -14.17
C THR A 2 -27.73 1.56 -13.40
N TYR A 3 -27.02 2.67 -13.66
CA TYR A 3 -25.82 3.02 -12.91
C TYR A 3 -26.18 3.31 -11.45
N ILE A 4 -25.68 2.47 -10.54
CA ILE A 4 -25.81 2.70 -9.10
C ILE A 4 -24.53 3.41 -8.65
N LYS A 5 -24.64 4.68 -8.28
CA LYS A 5 -23.50 5.44 -7.75
C LYS A 5 -23.05 4.77 -6.44
N PRO A 6 -21.80 4.30 -6.33
CA PRO A 6 -21.33 3.71 -5.09
C PRO A 6 -21.35 4.78 -3.99
N LYS A 7 -22.02 4.49 -2.87
CA LYS A 7 -21.95 5.31 -1.65
C LYS A 7 -20.59 5.08 -1.00
N ARG A 8 -19.55 5.74 -1.52
CA ARG A 8 -18.22 5.73 -0.92
C ARG A 8 -18.17 6.71 0.24
N ILE A 9 -17.38 6.40 1.25
CA ILE A 9 -17.13 7.27 2.41
C ILE A 9 -15.66 7.69 2.48
N PHE A 10 -15.37 8.79 3.16
CA PHE A 10 -13.99 9.10 3.56
C PHE A 10 -13.69 8.38 4.87
N GLU A 11 -12.73 7.47 4.87
CA GLU A 11 -12.34 6.75 6.08
C GLU A 11 -11.58 7.66 7.04
N GLY A 12 -12.02 7.68 8.30
CA GLY A 12 -11.40 8.47 9.36
C GLY A 12 -10.33 7.70 10.15
N SER A 13 -10.29 6.38 10.04
CA SER A 13 -9.36 5.54 10.82
C SER A 13 -9.13 4.18 10.18
N GLY A 14 -7.93 3.63 10.35
CA GLY A 14 -7.62 2.27 9.91
C GLY A 14 -7.20 2.14 8.45
N VAL A 15 -7.34 0.93 7.91
CA VAL A 15 -7.02 0.60 6.52
C VAL A 15 -8.19 1.00 5.63
N VAL A 16 -7.90 1.69 4.54
CA VAL A 16 -8.90 2.06 3.53
C VAL A 16 -9.27 0.82 2.70
N ASP A 17 -10.56 0.53 2.58
CA ASP A 17 -11.11 -0.41 1.61
C ASP A 17 -11.45 0.32 0.29
N PRO A 18 -10.73 0.06 -0.81
CA PRO A 18 -10.97 0.69 -2.11
C PRO A 18 -12.40 0.56 -2.65
N THR A 19 -13.12 -0.50 -2.24
CA THR A 19 -14.48 -0.78 -2.70
C THR A 19 -15.53 0.05 -1.98
N ARG A 20 -15.21 0.51 -0.76
CA ARG A 20 -16.13 1.24 0.14
C ARG A 20 -15.72 2.69 0.37
N SER A 21 -14.49 3.05 0.07
CA SER A 21 -13.91 4.33 0.48
C SER A 21 -13.34 5.13 -0.69
N TYR A 22 -13.45 6.45 -0.60
CA TYR A 22 -12.69 7.36 -1.45
C TYR A 22 -11.22 7.25 -1.06
N HIS A 23 -10.36 7.00 -2.05
CA HIS A 23 -8.91 6.96 -1.88
C HIS A 23 -8.23 7.32 -3.19
N VAL A 24 -6.96 7.70 -3.07
CA VAL A 24 -6.08 8.00 -4.20
C VAL A 24 -5.00 6.93 -4.20
N ASN A 25 -4.81 6.27 -5.33
CA ASN A 25 -3.71 5.33 -5.50
C ASN A 25 -2.38 6.10 -5.50
N LEU A 26 -1.42 5.58 -4.76
CA LEU A 26 -0.08 6.13 -4.72
C LEU A 26 0.77 5.44 -5.80
N GLU A 27 0.66 5.89 -7.06
CA GLU A 27 1.20 5.16 -8.22
C GLU A 27 2.64 5.54 -8.60
N ASN A 28 3.27 6.53 -7.95
CA ASN A 28 4.62 6.98 -8.29
C ASN A 28 5.46 7.31 -7.03
N VAL A 29 5.37 6.47 -6.00
CA VAL A 29 6.15 6.67 -4.77
C VAL A 29 7.55 6.12 -4.97
N THR A 30 8.54 7.02 -5.00
CA THR A 30 9.95 6.69 -5.09
C THR A 30 10.74 7.31 -3.95
N ASN A 31 11.92 6.75 -3.66
CA ASN A 31 12.87 7.35 -2.73
C ASN A 31 13.62 8.53 -3.38
N THR A 32 14.52 9.18 -2.64
CA THR A 32 15.34 10.31 -3.13
C THR A 32 16.28 9.97 -4.29
N GLN A 33 16.44 8.69 -4.61
CA GLN A 33 17.23 8.18 -5.73
C GLN A 33 16.35 7.72 -6.90
N GLY A 34 15.04 7.99 -6.86
CA GLY A 34 14.11 7.60 -7.92
C GLY A 34 13.78 6.11 -7.97
N GLN A 35 14.07 5.35 -6.90
CA GLN A 35 13.76 3.92 -6.84
C GLN A 35 12.38 3.70 -6.21
N ASP A 36 11.56 2.87 -6.85
CA ASP A 36 10.31 2.39 -6.27
C ASP A 36 10.56 1.28 -5.24
N MET A 37 9.49 0.88 -4.53
CA MET A 37 9.58 -0.19 -3.53
C MET A 37 10.02 -1.52 -4.10
N ARG A 38 9.60 -1.88 -5.32
CA ARG A 38 9.96 -3.16 -5.94
C ARG A 38 11.47 -3.21 -6.21
N THR A 39 12.01 -2.17 -6.83
CA THR A 39 13.45 -1.99 -7.07
C THR A 39 14.25 -2.11 -5.79
N MET A 40 13.79 -1.48 -4.69
CA MET A 40 14.47 -1.59 -3.40
C MET A 40 14.45 -3.01 -2.83
N VAL A 41 13.32 -3.74 -2.95
CA VAL A 41 13.21 -5.14 -2.54
C VAL A 41 14.14 -6.04 -3.37
N ASP A 42 14.15 -5.85 -4.69
CA ASP A 42 14.95 -6.66 -5.62
C ASP A 42 16.45 -6.52 -5.35
N TRP A 43 16.87 -5.36 -4.85
CA TRP A 43 18.26 -5.09 -4.44
C TRP A 43 18.57 -5.50 -2.99
N GLY A 44 17.62 -6.11 -2.28
CA GLY A 44 17.78 -6.51 -0.88
C GLY A 44 17.95 -5.31 0.07
N ARG A 45 17.43 -4.14 -0.29
CA ARG A 45 17.55 -2.93 0.54
C ARG A 45 16.47 -2.91 1.62
N TYR A 46 16.89 -2.58 2.84
CA TYR A 46 15.96 -2.16 3.88
C TYR A 46 15.50 -0.72 3.61
N PHE A 47 14.21 -0.46 3.80
CA PHE A 47 13.63 0.87 3.70
C PHE A 47 12.52 1.08 4.71
N SER A 48 12.21 2.35 4.96
CA SER A 48 11.19 2.81 5.89
C SER A 48 10.25 3.78 5.18
N ILE A 49 8.93 3.60 5.37
CA ILE A 49 7.92 4.49 4.81
C ILE A 49 7.62 5.62 5.81
N PHE A 50 8.18 6.80 5.55
CA PHE A 50 7.90 8.01 6.34
C PHE A 50 6.78 8.81 5.71
N ALA A 51 5.61 8.81 6.34
CA ALA A 51 4.50 9.66 5.95
C ALA A 51 3.62 10.01 7.17
N PRO A 52 2.90 11.15 7.14
CA PRO A 52 2.01 11.56 8.22
C PRO A 52 0.97 10.49 8.64
N ARG A 53 0.32 10.68 9.78
CA ARG A 53 -0.82 9.83 10.16
C ARG A 53 -1.93 9.98 9.10
N GLN A 54 -2.64 8.87 8.85
CA GLN A 54 -3.75 8.80 7.88
C GLN A 54 -3.38 9.13 6.41
N SER A 55 -2.10 9.15 6.06
CA SER A 55 -1.65 9.37 4.66
C SER A 55 -1.85 8.19 3.72
N GLY A 56 -2.50 7.11 4.17
CA GLY A 56 -2.64 5.88 3.40
C GLY A 56 -1.41 4.96 3.40
N LYS A 57 -0.36 5.24 4.17
CA LYS A 57 0.87 4.42 4.20
C LYS A 57 0.64 2.93 4.48
N THR A 58 -0.30 2.60 5.37
CA THR A 58 -0.64 1.20 5.68
C THR A 58 -1.36 0.54 4.51
N THR A 59 -2.32 1.22 3.88
CA THR A 59 -3.02 0.73 2.69
C THR A 59 -2.03 0.48 1.55
N PHE A 60 -1.15 1.45 1.29
CA PHE A 60 -0.12 1.38 0.26
C PHE A 60 0.84 0.20 0.49
N PHE A 61 1.35 0.03 1.71
CA PHE A 61 2.24 -1.09 2.04
C PHE A 61 1.53 -2.44 1.90
N ARG A 62 0.29 -2.57 2.36
CA ARG A 62 -0.49 -3.81 2.23
C ARG A 62 -0.74 -4.17 0.77
N ASP A 63 -1.15 -3.21 -0.05
CA ASP A 63 -1.35 -3.42 -1.49
C ASP A 63 -0.06 -3.90 -2.18
N PHE A 64 1.08 -3.28 -1.86
CA PHE A 64 2.37 -3.75 -2.35
C PHE A 64 2.69 -5.19 -1.91
N CYS A 65 2.47 -5.54 -0.64
CA CYS A 65 2.70 -6.89 -0.16
C CYS A 65 1.80 -7.92 -0.85
N PHE A 66 0.51 -7.59 -1.11
CA PHE A 66 -0.38 -8.48 -1.84
C PHE A 66 0.11 -8.74 -3.25
N ARG A 67 0.49 -7.68 -3.99
CA ARG A 67 1.06 -7.82 -5.33
C ARG A 67 2.38 -8.60 -5.33
N LEU A 68 3.23 -8.39 -4.33
CA LEU A 68 4.48 -9.13 -4.20
C LEU A 68 4.25 -10.62 -3.89
N ALA A 69 3.19 -10.95 -3.13
CA ALA A 69 2.84 -12.33 -2.79
C ALA A 69 2.31 -13.14 -4.00
N GLU A 70 1.82 -12.47 -5.04
CA GLU A 70 1.39 -13.11 -6.30
C GLU A 70 2.59 -13.51 -7.18
N ASP A 71 3.78 -13.00 -6.90
CA ASP A 71 5.02 -13.32 -7.62
C ASP A 71 5.70 -14.56 -7.01
N PRO A 72 5.85 -15.67 -7.75
CA PRO A 72 6.43 -16.91 -7.22
C PRO A 72 7.92 -16.80 -6.86
N THR A 73 8.58 -15.70 -7.24
CA THR A 73 9.99 -15.44 -6.93
C THR A 73 10.20 -15.00 -5.48
N TYR A 74 9.14 -14.56 -4.78
CA TYR A 74 9.23 -14.02 -3.43
C TYR A 74 8.42 -14.85 -2.44
N VAL A 75 8.94 -14.96 -1.22
CA VAL A 75 8.22 -15.49 -0.07
C VAL A 75 8.04 -14.35 0.94
N PRO A 76 6.85 -13.72 1.01
CA PRO A 76 6.63 -12.61 1.93
C PRO A 76 6.50 -13.12 3.37
N ILE A 77 7.29 -12.54 4.28
CA ILE A 77 7.21 -12.82 5.73
C ILE A 77 6.73 -11.55 6.43
N LEU A 78 5.49 -11.57 6.94
CA LEU A 78 4.95 -10.47 7.73
C LEU A 78 5.43 -10.58 9.18
N LEU A 79 6.30 -9.67 9.60
CA LEU A 79 6.71 -9.52 11.00
C LEU A 79 6.04 -8.28 11.60
N SER A 80 5.26 -8.47 12.65
CA SER A 80 4.65 -7.39 13.45
C SER A 80 5.05 -7.55 14.91
N PHE A 81 5.49 -6.45 15.52
CA PHE A 81 5.84 -6.37 16.94
C PHE A 81 4.78 -5.62 17.75
N GLN A 82 3.56 -5.47 17.20
CA GLN A 82 2.43 -4.96 17.96
C GLN A 82 1.99 -6.05 18.95
N PHE A 83 2.09 -5.73 20.24
CA PHE A 83 1.44 -6.46 21.33
C PHE A 83 -0.04 -6.07 21.41
#